data_AF-A0A2D5HDK1-F1
#
_entry.id   AF-A0A2D5HDK1-F1
#
_cell.length_a   1.000
_cell.length_b   1.000
_cell.length_c   1.000
_cell.angle_alpha   90.00
_cell.angle_beta   90.00
_cell.angle_gamma   90.00
#
_symmetry.space_group_name_H-M   'P 1'
#
loop_
_entity.id
_entity.type
_entity.pdbx_description
1 polymer ?
#
loop_
_entity_poly.entity_id
_entity_poly.type
_entity_poly.pdbx_seq_one_letter_code
_entity_poly.pdbx_strand_id
1 'polypeptide(L)'
;MIKHGRLKRAALLAAPLLAFATAAHPAMAADPAPASASEASVHVPIEYHKLENGLKVVISPDHSVPTTTIGVYYGIGFRLE
;
A
#
# COMPACT_ATOMS: atom_id res chain seq x y z
N MET A 1 -5.68 -72.72 63.50
CA MET A 1 -7.01 -72.46 62.90
C MET A 1 -6.94 -71.11 62.21
N ILE A 2 -6.45 -71.05 60.96
CA ILE A 2 -7.27 -71.11 59.73
C ILE A 2 -8.54 -70.27 59.97
N LYS A 3 -8.68 -69.06 59.45
CA LYS A 3 -8.52 -68.61 58.07
C LYS A 3 -8.72 -67.08 58.12
N HIS A 4 -8.02 -66.28 57.32
CA HIS A 4 -8.56 -65.62 56.12
C HIS A 4 -7.65 -64.40 55.92
N GLY A 5 -7.39 -63.88 54.74
CA GLY A 5 -8.05 -64.04 53.46
C GLY A 5 -7.38 -63.04 52.54
N ARG A 6 -7.21 -63.43 51.28
CA ARG A 6 -6.63 -62.61 50.23
C ARG A 6 -7.64 -61.57 49.75
N LEU A 7 -7.19 -60.38 49.39
CA LEU A 7 -7.51 -59.81 48.07
C LEU A 7 -6.53 -58.68 47.73
N LYS A 8 -5.91 -58.80 46.55
CA LYS A 8 -4.81 -57.96 46.08
C LYS A 8 -5.35 -56.64 45.50
N ARG A 9 -4.76 -55.53 45.92
CA ARG A 9 -4.83 -54.22 45.26
C ARG A 9 -3.46 -53.86 44.69
N ALA A 10 -3.52 -53.16 43.57
CA ALA A 10 -2.48 -52.31 43.01
C ALA A 10 -1.25 -52.99 42.38
N ALA A 11 -0.93 -52.51 41.18
CA ALA A 11 0.39 -52.31 40.57
C ALA A 11 0.28 -52.59 39.07
N LEU A 12 0.96 -51.91 38.15
CA LEU A 12 1.70 -50.65 38.10
C LEU A 12 2.22 -50.61 36.63
N LEU A 13 2.23 -49.44 36.02
CA LEU A 13 3.21 -48.95 35.02
C LEU A 13 3.77 -49.89 33.94
N ALA A 14 3.52 -49.56 32.66
CA ALA A 14 4.39 -49.95 31.55
C ALA A 14 4.48 -48.84 30.47
N ALA A 15 5.71 -48.31 30.33
CA ALA A 15 6.39 -47.72 29.16
C ALA A 15 5.88 -46.41 28.49
N PRO A 16 6.74 -45.37 28.36
CA PRO A 16 6.62 -44.36 27.31
C PRO A 16 7.43 -44.78 26.07
N LEU A 17 6.77 -44.96 24.94
CA LEU A 17 7.39 -45.10 23.62
C LEU A 17 7.26 -43.77 22.86
N LEU A 18 8.42 -43.21 22.55
CA LEU A 18 8.75 -42.30 21.44
C LEU A 18 7.63 -41.98 20.45
N ALA A 19 7.28 -40.70 20.33
CA ALA A 19 6.94 -40.08 19.05
C ALA A 19 7.05 -38.56 19.16
N PHE A 20 8.20 -38.03 18.75
CA PHE A 20 8.37 -36.64 18.35
C PHE A 20 7.48 -36.40 17.12
N ALA A 21 6.28 -35.85 17.31
CA ALA A 21 5.47 -35.35 16.22
C ALA A 21 5.92 -33.90 15.94
N THR A 22 6.77 -33.74 14.94
CA THR A 22 7.07 -32.45 14.32
C THR A 22 5.78 -31.91 13.71
N ALA A 23 5.09 -31.02 14.42
CA ALA A 23 4.00 -30.24 13.85
C ALA A 23 4.60 -29.30 12.80
N ALA A 24 4.53 -29.70 11.53
CA ALA A 24 4.81 -28.82 10.40
C ALA A 24 3.81 -27.66 10.45
N HIS A 25 4.28 -26.49 10.87
CA HIS A 25 3.54 -25.25 10.68
C HIS A 25 3.42 -25.01 9.16
N PRO A 26 2.22 -24.78 8.61
CA PRO A 26 2.13 -24.25 7.26
C PRO A 26 2.81 -22.88 7.25
N ALA A 27 3.91 -22.77 6.50
CA ALA A 27 4.53 -21.49 6.23
C ALA A 27 3.52 -20.63 5.44
N MET A 28 2.94 -19.65 6.12
CA MET A 28 2.15 -18.61 5.45
C MET A 28 3.08 -17.91 4.48
N ALA A 29 2.85 -18.08 3.17
CA ALA A 29 3.56 -17.34 2.16
C ALA A 29 3.32 -15.85 2.41
N ALA A 30 4.40 -15.09 2.59
CA ALA A 30 4.32 -13.65 2.68
C ALA A 30 3.81 -13.11 1.33
N ASP A 31 2.74 -12.32 1.36
CA ASP A 31 2.26 -11.59 0.19
C ASP A 31 3.42 -10.77 -0.40
N PRO A 32 3.64 -10.77 -1.72
CA PRO A 32 4.64 -9.92 -2.32
C PRO A 32 4.33 -8.46 -1.96
N ALA A 33 5.33 -7.78 -1.40
CA ALA A 33 5.21 -6.36 -1.07
C ALA A 33 4.73 -5.58 -2.30
N PRO A 34 3.79 -4.62 -2.15
CA PRO A 34 3.27 -3.87 -3.27
C PRO A 34 4.44 -3.18 -3.97
N ALA A 35 4.61 -3.48 -5.25
CA ALA A 35 5.59 -2.79 -6.10
C ALA A 35 5.34 -1.29 -5.98
N SER A 36 6.40 -0.54 -5.63
CA SER A 36 6.36 0.91 -5.50
C SER A 36 5.66 1.51 -6.72
N ALA A 37 4.53 2.18 -6.50
CA ALA A 37 3.79 2.85 -7.55
C ALA A 37 4.73 3.80 -8.28
N SER A 38 4.94 3.54 -9.57
CA SER A 38 5.69 4.44 -10.45
C SER A 38 5.09 5.83 -10.32
N GLU A 39 5.90 6.83 -10.00
CA GLU A 39 5.50 8.23 -9.95
C GLU A 39 4.89 8.59 -11.30
N ALA A 40 3.56 8.69 -11.35
CA ALA A 40 2.86 9.07 -12.56
C ALA A 40 3.25 10.52 -12.87
N SER A 41 4.08 10.71 -13.89
CA SER A 41 4.46 12.04 -14.35
C SER A 41 3.21 12.74 -14.89
N VAL A 42 2.75 13.78 -14.19
CA VAL A 42 1.63 14.60 -14.65
C VAL A 42 2.12 15.46 -15.82
N HIS A 43 1.61 15.17 -17.02
CA HIS A 43 1.89 15.94 -18.22
C HIS A 43 0.77 16.94 -18.48
N VAL A 44 1.08 18.24 -18.43
CA VAL A 44 0.13 19.32 -18.72
C VAL A 44 0.52 19.97 -20.05
N PRO A 45 -0.36 19.97 -21.08
CA PRO A 45 -0.07 20.60 -22.35
C PRO A 45 -0.03 22.12 -22.21
N ILE A 46 1.04 22.77 -22.67
CA ILE A 46 1.16 24.23 -22.68
C ILE A 46 1.61 24.68 -24.08
N GLU A 47 0.87 25.61 -24.67
CA GLU A 47 1.19 26.26 -25.94
C GLU A 47 1.58 27.72 -25.72
N TYR A 48 2.63 28.16 -26.42
CA TYR A 48 3.12 29.53 -26.36
C TYR A 48 2.98 30.20 -27.72
N HIS A 49 2.30 31.34 -27.73
CA HIS A 49 2.10 32.14 -28.92
C HIS A 49 2.53 33.59 -28.67
N LYS A 50 3.02 34.25 -29.72
CA LYS A 50 3.26 35.68 -29.72
C LYS A 50 2.47 36.30 -30.87
N LEU A 51 1.60 37.24 -30.52
CA LEU A 51 0.78 37.96 -31.48
C LEU A 51 1.60 39.04 -32.21
N GLU A 52 1.12 39.51 -33.36
CA GLU A 52 1.78 40.56 -34.15
C GLU A 52 1.98 41.87 -33.38
N ASN A 53 1.06 42.18 -32.47
CA ASN A 53 1.14 43.33 -31.56
C ASN A 53 2.12 43.13 -30.39
N GLY A 54 2.82 41.99 -30.34
CA GLY A 54 3.82 41.67 -29.33
C GLY A 54 3.27 41.05 -28.04
N LEU A 55 1.95 40.89 -27.89
CA LEU A 55 1.37 40.22 -26.73
C LEU A 55 1.77 38.73 -26.70
N LYS A 56 2.07 38.25 -25.50
CA LYS A 56 2.35 36.84 -25.24
C LYS A 56 1.08 36.15 -24.77
N VAL A 57 0.71 35.07 -25.44
CA VAL A 57 -0.46 34.26 -25.09
C VAL A 57 0.04 32.87 -24.70
N VAL A 58 -0.39 32.42 -23.54
CA VAL A 58 -0.09 31.08 -23.03
C VAL A 58 -1.41 30.35 -22.89
N ILE A 59 -1.52 29.17 -23.51
CA ILE A 59 -2.76 28.39 -23.54
C ILE A 59 -2.46 27.01 -22.95
N SER A 60 -3.28 26.58 -22.01
CA SER A 60 -3.26 25.24 -21.44
C SER A 60 -4.60 24.59 -21.73
N PRO A 61 -4.75 23.83 -22.84
CA PRO A 61 -6.03 23.24 -23.19
C PRO A 61 -6.43 22.17 -22.18
N ASP A 62 -7.65 22.28 -21.67
CA ASP A 62 -8.31 21.26 -20.85
C ASP A 62 -9.74 21.10 -21.37
N HIS A 63 -10.06 19.88 -21.82
CA HIS A 63 -11.37 19.52 -22.37
C HIS A 63 -12.24 18.73 -21.37
N SER A 64 -11.79 18.57 -20.12
CA SER A 64 -12.54 17.87 -19.08
C SER A 64 -13.82 18.61 -18.68
N VAL A 65 -13.87 19.93 -18.85
CA VAL A 65 -15.00 20.80 -18.52
C VAL A 65 -15.30 21.81 -19.64
N PRO A 66 -16.57 22.16 -19.89
CA PRO A 66 -16.97 23.13 -20.91
C PRO A 66 -16.86 24.57 -20.37
N THR A 67 -15.70 24.94 -19.83
CA THR A 67 -15.46 26.27 -19.24
C THR A 67 -14.04 26.72 -19.54
N THR A 68 -13.86 28.03 -19.74
CA THR A 68 -12.55 28.63 -20.02
C THR A 68 -12.30 29.81 -19.10
N THR A 69 -11.07 29.91 -18.58
CA THR A 69 -10.60 31.05 -17.79
C THR A 69 -9.58 31.85 -18.58
N ILE A 70 -9.69 33.18 -18.52
CA ILE A 70 -8.78 34.11 -19.20
C ILE A 70 -8.24 35.09 -18.15
N GLY A 71 -6.91 35.16 -18.06
CA GLY A 71 -6.20 36.15 -17.24
C GLY A 71 -5.37 37.07 -18.12
N VAL A 72 -5.48 38.38 -17.91
CA VAL A 72 -4.65 39.38 -18.59
C VAL A 72 -3.74 40.01 -17.55
N TYR A 73 -2.43 39.86 -17.73
CA TYR A 73 -1.42 40.35 -16.80
C TYR A 73 -0.60 41.44 -17.46
N TYR A 74 -0.46 42.55 -16.75
CA TYR A 74 0.43 43.64 -17.13
C TYR A 74 1.70 43.53 -16.30
N GLY A 75 2.85 43.74 -16.93
CA GLY A 75 4.16 43.75 -16.24
C GLY A 75 4.38 45.00 -15.40
N ILE A 76 3.36 45.49 -14.69
CA ILE A 76 3.45 46.64 -13.80
C ILE A 76 3.18 46.19 -12.35
N GLY A 77 4.01 46.67 -11.44
CA GLY A 77 3.84 46.44 -10.01
C GLY A 77 3.11 47.60 -9.32
N PHE A 78 3.14 47.61 -7.98
CA PHE A 78 2.52 48.66 -7.17
C PHE A 78 3.32 49.98 -7.10
N ARG A 79 4.57 50.00 -7.57
CA ARG A 79 5.40 51.20 -7.55
C ARG A 79 5.23 51.97 -8.87
N LEU A 80 4.54 53.10 -8.76
CA LEU A 80 4.50 54.18 -9.73
C LEU A 80 4.99 55.41 -8.97
N GLU A 81 6.15 55.94 -9.34
CA GLU A 81 6.78 57.14 -8.79
C GLU A 81 6.70 58.31 -9.77
#